data_AF-A0A4P7WX34-F1
#
_entry.id   AF-A0A4P7WX34-F1
#
_cell.length_a   1.000
_cell.length_b   1.000
_cell.length_c   1.000
_cell.angle_alpha   90.00
_cell.angle_beta   90.00
_cell.angle_gamma   90.00
#
_symmetry.space_group_name_H-M   'P 1'
#
loop_
_entity.id
_entity.type
_entity.pdbx_description
1 polymer ?
#
loop_
_entity_poly.entity_id
_entity_poly.type
_entity_poly.pdbx_seq_one_letter_code
_entity_poly.pdbx_strand_id
1 'polypeptide(L)'
;MNKYIVVNQPEKWHFSIENITVISSQDYLTNPKFSLLKKARIFNLCKDYSYQSKGYYVSLLAEARGHLAIPTVTNIVDLKTLKLVKIVSDEFDDVIQQSLKSIKSREFTLSIYFGQNVAQKYKELSSLFYKHFQVPFLRIKFHYNNKWNIQSIKAISESEIPADHIESVNVFANQYFAKKRYDTPKLTTSDFDLAILVNPNDPAPPSNPKALKKLIDIAEKMNIYAEIIEPKDLSRLSSFDALFIRQSTEVNNEAYAFARKAQQEGLAIIDYPEAILKCCNKVYMAEALNNAHIATPKTIIVHKENRALVLEQVGLPCVLKAPDSTFSFGVKKAKTAEEYNTLVSEMLKESDLIIAQEFCPSDYDWRIGIIDDVPFYACKYYMAKGHWQIYNWNADKKNDQDGDADCLPIEDVPKTVITMAIKSAKLMGKGLYGIDIKVVDNKPMVIEINDNPNIDFGVEDAFYGDLVYTKILNALKTRLE
;
A
#
# COMPACT_ATOMS: atom_id res chain seq x y z
N MET A 1 -36.01 16.63 -13.52
CA MET A 1 -35.02 16.08 -14.49
C MET A 1 -35.73 15.01 -15.29
N ASN A 2 -35.70 15.09 -16.61
CA ASN A 2 -36.39 14.13 -17.47
C ASN A 2 -35.70 12.76 -17.37
N LYS A 3 -36.49 11.69 -17.27
CA LYS A 3 -36.01 10.30 -17.23
C LYS A 3 -36.45 9.60 -18.52
N TYR A 4 -35.51 8.95 -19.20
CA TYR A 4 -35.79 8.16 -20.40
C TYR A 4 -35.23 6.75 -20.22
N ILE A 5 -36.03 5.75 -20.59
CA ILE A 5 -35.56 4.38 -20.77
C ILE A 5 -35.30 4.18 -22.26
N VAL A 6 -34.07 3.84 -22.59
CA VAL A 6 -33.64 3.63 -23.97
C VAL A 6 -33.47 2.14 -24.21
N VAL A 7 -34.30 1.61 -25.12
CA VAL A 7 -34.30 0.19 -25.50
C VAL A 7 -34.19 0.06 -27.01
N ASN A 8 -33.89 -1.13 -27.53
CA ASN A 8 -33.85 -1.33 -28.98
C ASN A 8 -35.24 -1.24 -29.62
N GLN A 9 -36.27 -1.78 -28.95
CA GLN A 9 -37.63 -1.98 -29.45
C GLN A 9 -38.64 -1.61 -28.35
N PRO A 10 -39.09 -0.35 -28.25
CA PRO A 10 -40.03 0.10 -27.21
C PRO A 10 -41.32 -0.71 -27.16
N GLU A 11 -41.80 -1.20 -28.30
CA GLU A 11 -42.99 -2.03 -28.41
C GLU A 11 -42.88 -3.40 -27.72
N LYS A 12 -41.65 -3.85 -27.43
CA LYS A 12 -41.39 -5.09 -26.68
C LYS A 12 -41.11 -4.85 -25.21
N TRP A 13 -41.15 -3.61 -24.75
CA TRP A 13 -40.93 -3.30 -23.35
C TRP A 13 -42.20 -3.62 -22.55
N HIS A 14 -42.14 -4.68 -21.75
CA HIS A 14 -43.33 -5.19 -21.04
C HIS A 14 -43.49 -4.66 -19.61
N PHE A 15 -42.55 -3.86 -19.12
CA PHE A 15 -42.60 -3.33 -17.76
C PHE A 15 -43.40 -2.02 -17.71
N SER A 16 -44.52 -2.03 -16.99
CA SER A 16 -45.30 -0.81 -16.73
C SER A 16 -44.56 0.04 -15.70
N ILE A 17 -44.18 1.26 -16.09
CA ILE A 17 -43.43 2.19 -15.25
C ILE A 17 -44.12 3.54 -15.31
N GLU A 18 -44.61 3.99 -14.15
CA GLU A 18 -45.23 5.30 -14.06
C GLU A 18 -44.20 6.42 -14.28
N ASN A 19 -44.59 7.44 -15.04
CA ASN A 19 -43.86 8.70 -15.16
C ASN A 19 -42.44 8.62 -15.79
N ILE A 20 -42.14 7.59 -16.59
CA ILE A 20 -40.90 7.51 -17.38
C ILE A 20 -41.20 7.19 -18.84
N THR A 21 -40.62 7.96 -19.75
CA THR A 21 -40.79 7.76 -21.18
C THR A 21 -39.83 6.67 -21.69
N VAL A 22 -40.38 5.64 -22.33
CA VAL A 22 -39.60 4.61 -23.03
C VAL A 22 -39.42 5.03 -24.49
N ILE A 23 -38.19 5.03 -24.99
CA ILE A 23 -37.83 5.44 -26.35
C ILE A 23 -36.87 4.44 -26.99
N SER A 24 -36.79 4.45 -28.32
CA SER A 24 -35.84 3.59 -29.02
C SER A 24 -34.42 4.17 -28.97
N SER A 25 -33.41 3.30 -29.00
CA SER A 25 -32.02 3.72 -29.14
C SER A 25 -31.78 4.49 -30.43
N GLN A 26 -32.50 4.17 -31.50
CA GLN A 26 -32.46 4.95 -32.73
C GLN A 26 -32.95 6.39 -32.51
N ASP A 27 -34.13 6.58 -31.90
CA ASP A 27 -34.68 7.91 -31.66
C ASP A 27 -33.75 8.74 -30.77
N TYR A 28 -33.19 8.14 -29.71
CA TYR A 28 -32.25 8.83 -28.83
C TYR A 28 -30.97 9.32 -29.54
N LEU A 29 -30.44 8.51 -30.45
CA LEU A 29 -29.20 8.80 -31.16
C LEU A 29 -29.40 9.85 -32.26
N THR A 30 -30.49 9.75 -33.05
CA THR A 30 -30.65 10.55 -34.27
C THR A 30 -31.58 11.75 -34.13
N ASN A 31 -32.48 11.78 -33.14
CA ASN A 31 -33.44 12.88 -33.01
C ASN A 31 -32.80 14.11 -32.32
N PRO A 32 -32.73 15.28 -32.99
CA PRO A 32 -32.10 16.48 -32.44
C PRO A 32 -32.71 16.94 -31.11
N LYS A 33 -33.99 16.61 -30.85
CA LYS A 33 -34.67 16.98 -29.59
C LYS A 33 -33.88 16.58 -28.35
N PHE A 34 -33.19 15.42 -28.39
CA PHE A 34 -32.42 14.93 -27.25
C PHE A 34 -31.07 15.63 -27.11
N SER A 35 -30.48 16.13 -28.20
CA SER A 35 -29.24 16.93 -28.13
C SER A 35 -29.46 18.31 -27.51
N LEU A 36 -30.69 18.84 -27.58
CA LEU A 36 -31.07 20.14 -27.03
C LEU A 36 -31.47 20.06 -25.54
N LEU A 37 -31.59 18.85 -24.97
CA LEU A 37 -31.91 18.68 -23.56
C LEU A 37 -30.69 19.05 -22.71
N LYS A 38 -30.86 20.00 -21.78
CA LYS A 38 -29.77 20.42 -20.87
C LYS A 38 -29.45 19.39 -19.79
N LYS A 39 -30.46 18.68 -19.27
CA LYS A 39 -30.32 17.68 -18.20
C LYS A 39 -31.35 16.57 -18.36
N ALA A 40 -30.87 15.36 -18.61
CA ALA A 40 -31.69 14.15 -18.67
C ALA A 40 -30.96 12.99 -17.96
N ARG A 41 -31.74 12.01 -17.51
CA ARG A 41 -31.23 10.73 -17.04
C ARG A 41 -31.62 9.64 -18.02
N ILE A 42 -30.62 8.91 -18.49
CA ILE A 42 -30.75 7.94 -19.56
C ILE A 42 -30.48 6.55 -18.99
N PHE A 43 -31.55 5.76 -18.83
CA PHE A 43 -31.43 4.35 -18.48
C PHE A 43 -31.24 3.58 -19.78
N ASN A 44 -29.99 3.28 -20.09
CA ASN A 44 -29.63 2.53 -21.28
C ASN A 44 -29.84 1.05 -20.98
N LEU A 45 -30.89 0.48 -21.58
CA LEU A 45 -31.27 -0.93 -21.48
C LEU A 45 -31.22 -1.58 -22.87
N CYS A 46 -30.26 -1.14 -23.68
CA CYS A 46 -30.01 -1.75 -24.98
C CYS A 46 -29.57 -3.21 -24.83
N LYS A 47 -29.86 -4.00 -25.86
CA LYS A 47 -29.55 -5.44 -25.89
C LYS A 47 -28.05 -5.73 -26.01
N ASP A 48 -27.28 -4.80 -26.54
CA ASP A 48 -25.86 -4.98 -26.82
C ASP A 48 -25.07 -3.72 -26.49
N TYR A 49 -23.96 -3.91 -25.78
CA TYR A 49 -23.00 -2.88 -25.40
C TYR A 49 -21.62 -3.09 -26.03
N SER A 50 -21.51 -3.95 -27.06
CA SER A 50 -20.28 -4.12 -27.84
C SER A 50 -19.73 -2.79 -28.36
N TYR A 51 -18.42 -2.70 -28.60
CA TYR A 51 -17.83 -1.46 -29.08
C TYR A 51 -18.50 -1.04 -30.39
N GLN A 52 -18.87 0.24 -30.51
CA GLN A 52 -19.65 0.77 -31.65
C GLN A 52 -21.08 0.21 -31.82
N SER A 53 -21.62 -0.51 -30.82
CA SER A 53 -23.05 -0.85 -30.82
C SER A 53 -23.93 0.37 -30.54
N LYS A 54 -25.25 0.24 -30.80
CA LYS A 54 -26.21 1.28 -30.40
C LYS A 54 -26.19 1.54 -28.90
N GLY A 55 -26.08 0.49 -28.07
CA GLY A 55 -25.99 0.64 -26.63
C GLY A 55 -24.73 1.39 -26.21
N TYR A 56 -23.58 1.11 -26.82
CA TYR A 56 -22.35 1.86 -26.58
C TYR A 56 -22.50 3.34 -26.94
N TYR A 57 -23.04 3.66 -28.12
CA TYR A 57 -23.25 5.04 -28.55
C TYR A 57 -24.27 5.80 -27.69
N VAL A 58 -25.29 5.12 -27.16
CA VAL A 58 -26.28 5.76 -26.28
C VAL A 58 -25.60 6.31 -25.02
N SER A 59 -24.75 5.53 -24.35
CA SER A 59 -24.04 5.98 -23.15
C SER A 59 -22.97 7.03 -23.48
N LEU A 60 -22.20 6.83 -24.56
CA LEU A 60 -21.18 7.78 -25.01
C LEU A 60 -21.77 9.17 -25.31
N LEU A 61 -22.85 9.23 -26.11
CA LEU A 61 -23.48 10.50 -26.44
C LEU A 61 -24.26 11.10 -25.27
N ALA A 62 -24.79 10.29 -24.37
CA ALA A 62 -25.41 10.80 -23.15
C ALA A 62 -24.40 11.61 -22.32
N GLU A 63 -23.21 11.07 -22.07
CA GLU A 63 -22.17 11.78 -21.32
C GLU A 63 -21.69 13.03 -22.06
N ALA A 64 -21.43 12.95 -23.36
CA ALA A 64 -21.04 14.10 -24.17
C ALA A 64 -22.08 15.23 -24.17
N ARG A 65 -23.38 14.90 -23.99
CA ARG A 65 -24.49 15.85 -23.87
C ARG A 65 -24.71 16.34 -22.42
N GLY A 66 -23.94 15.88 -21.45
CA GLY A 66 -24.14 16.19 -20.03
C GLY A 66 -25.36 15.50 -19.41
N HIS A 67 -25.85 14.43 -20.05
CA HIS A 67 -26.88 13.56 -19.48
C HIS A 67 -26.27 12.53 -18.53
N LEU A 68 -27.07 12.07 -17.57
CA LEU A 68 -26.67 11.05 -16.60
C LEU A 68 -27.05 9.67 -17.11
N ALA A 69 -26.11 8.95 -17.72
CA ALA A 69 -26.31 7.60 -18.27
C ALA A 69 -26.15 6.51 -17.20
N ILE A 70 -26.97 5.46 -17.28
CA ILE A 70 -26.80 4.21 -16.53
C ILE A 70 -27.05 3.04 -17.48
N PRO A 71 -26.05 2.18 -17.77
CA PRO A 71 -24.64 2.32 -17.39
C PRO A 71 -23.94 3.49 -18.13
N THR A 72 -22.85 4.00 -17.56
CA THR A 72 -21.92 4.94 -18.22
C THR A 72 -21.08 4.23 -19.28
N VAL A 73 -20.39 4.97 -20.16
CA VAL A 73 -19.44 4.39 -21.12
C VAL A 73 -18.30 3.69 -20.39
N THR A 74 -17.84 4.26 -19.27
CA THR A 74 -16.81 3.67 -18.40
C THR A 74 -17.30 2.34 -17.83
N ASN A 75 -18.51 2.28 -17.27
CA ASN A 75 -19.08 1.01 -16.78
C ASN A 75 -19.14 -0.08 -17.88
N ILE A 76 -19.46 0.30 -19.12
CA ILE A 76 -19.51 -0.63 -20.26
C ILE A 76 -18.11 -1.17 -20.61
N VAL A 77 -17.08 -0.33 -20.54
CA VAL A 77 -15.68 -0.70 -20.81
C VAL A 77 -15.15 -1.58 -19.67
N ASP A 78 -15.39 -1.18 -18.43
CA ASP A 78 -14.92 -1.88 -17.23
C ASP A 78 -15.44 -3.32 -17.15
N LEU A 79 -16.72 -3.52 -17.47
CA LEU A 79 -17.37 -4.84 -17.55
C LEU A 79 -16.64 -5.85 -18.45
N LYS A 80 -15.94 -5.38 -19.49
CA LYS A 80 -15.24 -6.24 -20.46
C LYS A 80 -13.78 -6.45 -20.11
N THR A 81 -13.24 -5.71 -19.15
CA THR A 81 -11.82 -5.70 -18.85
C THR A 81 -11.50 -6.83 -17.87
N LEU A 82 -10.79 -7.86 -18.33
CA LEU A 82 -10.43 -9.03 -17.52
C LEU A 82 -9.64 -8.66 -16.25
N LYS A 83 -8.80 -7.62 -16.30
CA LYS A 83 -8.05 -7.11 -15.13
C LYS A 83 -9.00 -6.65 -14.01
N LEU A 84 -10.04 -5.91 -14.35
CA LEU A 84 -11.06 -5.43 -13.42
C LEU A 84 -11.91 -6.56 -12.85
N VAL A 85 -12.30 -7.55 -13.67
CA VAL A 85 -13.03 -8.73 -13.18
C VAL A 85 -12.21 -9.49 -12.13
N LYS A 86 -10.88 -9.58 -12.30
CA LYS A 86 -10.00 -10.21 -11.32
C LYS A 86 -9.92 -9.40 -10.02
N ILE A 87 -9.71 -8.08 -10.12
CA ILE A 87 -9.69 -7.18 -8.95
C ILE A 87 -10.98 -7.30 -8.15
N VAL A 88 -12.13 -7.25 -8.83
CA VAL A 88 -13.45 -7.42 -8.21
C VAL A 88 -13.62 -8.79 -7.57
N SER A 89 -13.09 -9.85 -8.20
CA SER A 89 -13.13 -11.20 -7.63
C SER A 89 -12.36 -11.30 -6.32
N ASP A 90 -11.25 -10.58 -6.19
CA ASP A 90 -10.42 -10.57 -4.98
C ASP A 90 -11.08 -9.69 -3.89
N GLU A 91 -11.58 -8.50 -4.25
CA GLU A 91 -12.27 -7.59 -3.32
C GLU A 91 -13.55 -8.22 -2.73
N PHE A 92 -14.29 -9.00 -3.52
CA PHE A 92 -15.58 -9.56 -3.10
C PHE A 92 -15.47 -11.00 -2.56
N ASP A 93 -14.26 -11.54 -2.41
CA ASP A 93 -14.05 -12.98 -2.15
C ASP A 93 -14.80 -13.46 -0.91
N ASP A 94 -14.68 -12.76 0.22
CA ASP A 94 -15.34 -13.15 1.49
C ASP A 94 -16.87 -13.21 1.34
N VAL A 95 -17.46 -12.18 0.73
CA VAL A 95 -18.91 -12.09 0.51
C VAL A 95 -19.38 -13.16 -0.47
N ILE A 96 -18.60 -13.45 -1.51
CA ILE A 96 -18.85 -14.53 -2.48
C ILE A 96 -18.83 -15.88 -1.75
N GLN A 97 -17.77 -16.18 -1.00
CA GLN A 97 -17.64 -17.47 -0.32
C GLN A 97 -18.77 -17.68 0.70
N GLN A 98 -19.09 -16.65 1.50
CA GLN A 98 -20.17 -16.72 2.49
C GLN A 98 -21.54 -16.91 1.83
N SER A 99 -21.84 -16.13 0.79
CA SER A 99 -23.14 -16.16 0.12
C SER A 99 -23.40 -17.46 -0.64
N LEU A 100 -22.35 -18.07 -1.19
CA LEU A 100 -22.44 -19.27 -2.03
C LEU A 100 -22.12 -20.58 -1.28
N LYS A 101 -21.78 -20.53 0.01
CA LYS A 101 -21.39 -21.69 0.84
C LYS A 101 -22.38 -22.85 0.81
N SER A 102 -23.69 -22.58 0.72
CA SER A 102 -24.72 -23.62 0.74
C SER A 102 -24.93 -24.35 -0.60
N ILE A 103 -24.28 -23.89 -1.67
CA ILE A 103 -24.48 -24.43 -3.02
C ILE A 103 -23.66 -25.70 -3.20
N LYS A 104 -24.29 -26.77 -3.67
CA LYS A 104 -23.65 -28.09 -3.85
C LYS A 104 -23.16 -28.36 -5.28
N SER A 105 -23.61 -27.59 -6.26
CA SER A 105 -23.19 -27.72 -7.66
C SER A 105 -21.78 -27.14 -7.86
N ARG A 106 -21.08 -27.58 -8.90
CA ARG A 106 -19.79 -26.98 -9.30
C ARG A 106 -19.94 -25.66 -10.05
N GLU A 107 -21.15 -25.33 -10.48
CA GLU A 107 -21.44 -24.09 -11.20
C GLU A 107 -22.64 -23.42 -10.58
N PHE A 108 -22.62 -22.08 -10.57
CA PHE A 108 -23.75 -21.27 -10.14
C PHE A 108 -23.86 -20.04 -11.02
N THR A 109 -25.09 -19.70 -11.41
CA THR A 109 -25.36 -18.47 -12.18
C THR A 109 -26.23 -17.53 -11.35
N LEU A 110 -25.68 -16.37 -11.00
CA LEU A 110 -26.41 -15.30 -10.35
C LEU A 110 -26.92 -14.32 -11.41
N SER A 111 -28.23 -14.12 -11.47
CA SER A 111 -28.83 -13.05 -12.29
C SER A 111 -29.25 -11.89 -11.40
N ILE A 112 -28.79 -10.69 -11.71
CA ILE A 112 -29.03 -9.47 -10.94
C ILE A 112 -29.86 -8.53 -11.82
N TYR A 113 -30.97 -8.04 -11.27
CA TYR A 113 -31.87 -7.10 -11.91
C TYR A 113 -32.05 -5.89 -11.00
N PHE A 114 -31.61 -4.72 -11.47
CA PHE A 114 -31.63 -3.45 -10.74
C PHE A 114 -30.99 -3.54 -9.33
N GLY A 115 -29.92 -4.33 -9.22
CA GLY A 115 -29.21 -4.60 -7.96
C GLY A 115 -29.85 -5.63 -7.04
N GLN A 116 -30.88 -6.33 -7.50
CA GLN A 116 -31.62 -7.33 -6.72
C GLN A 116 -31.59 -8.70 -7.40
N ASN A 117 -31.82 -9.76 -6.62
CA ASN A 117 -32.04 -11.11 -7.11
C ASN A 117 -33.39 -11.61 -6.60
N VAL A 118 -34.02 -12.51 -7.35
CA VAL A 118 -35.31 -13.12 -6.99
C VAL A 118 -35.25 -13.89 -5.66
N ALA A 119 -34.10 -14.49 -5.33
CA ALA A 119 -33.85 -15.14 -4.05
C ALA A 119 -33.19 -14.14 -3.07
N GLN A 120 -33.91 -13.80 -2.00
CA GLN A 120 -33.47 -12.78 -1.03
C GLN A 120 -32.11 -13.07 -0.37
N LYS A 121 -31.72 -14.34 -0.25
CA LYS A 121 -30.41 -14.73 0.31
C LYS A 121 -29.21 -14.18 -0.46
N TYR A 122 -29.37 -13.79 -1.73
CA TYR A 122 -28.30 -13.21 -2.55
C TYR A 122 -28.40 -11.69 -2.65
N LYS A 123 -29.24 -11.03 -1.85
CA LYS A 123 -29.47 -9.59 -1.92
C LYS A 123 -28.20 -8.77 -1.68
N GLU A 124 -27.41 -9.15 -0.67
CA GLU A 124 -26.15 -8.47 -0.32
C GLU A 124 -25.14 -8.59 -1.47
N LEU A 125 -24.87 -9.82 -1.92
CA LEU A 125 -24.01 -10.08 -3.06
C LEU A 125 -24.46 -9.34 -4.34
N SER A 126 -25.77 -9.33 -4.60
CA SER A 126 -26.34 -8.64 -5.78
C SER A 126 -26.18 -7.13 -5.70
N SER A 127 -26.34 -6.56 -4.51
CA SER A 127 -26.19 -5.13 -4.25
C SER A 127 -24.72 -4.71 -4.40
N LEU A 128 -23.79 -5.54 -3.93
CA LEU A 128 -22.35 -5.31 -4.04
C LEU A 128 -21.91 -5.24 -5.51
N PHE A 129 -22.26 -6.25 -6.32
CA PHE A 129 -21.97 -6.25 -7.75
C PHE A 129 -22.61 -5.07 -8.49
N TYR A 130 -23.85 -4.73 -8.16
CA TYR A 130 -24.51 -3.61 -8.79
C TYR A 130 -23.91 -2.26 -8.41
N LYS A 131 -23.46 -2.08 -7.16
CA LYS A 131 -22.79 -0.84 -6.72
C LYS A 131 -21.52 -0.57 -7.52
N HIS A 132 -20.79 -1.63 -7.88
CA HIS A 132 -19.54 -1.55 -8.63
C HIS A 132 -19.77 -1.40 -10.14
N PHE A 133 -20.53 -2.30 -10.77
CA PHE A 133 -20.71 -2.30 -12.23
C PHE A 133 -21.81 -1.35 -12.72
N GLN A 134 -22.80 -1.04 -11.87
CA GLN A 134 -23.94 -0.16 -12.15
C GLN A 134 -24.70 -0.48 -13.44
N VAL A 135 -24.75 -1.76 -13.79
CA VAL A 135 -25.47 -2.24 -14.96
C VAL A 135 -26.81 -2.80 -14.49
N PRO A 136 -27.94 -2.33 -15.06
CA PRO A 136 -29.27 -2.72 -14.60
C PRO A 136 -29.54 -4.22 -14.68
N PHE A 137 -29.05 -4.90 -15.71
CA PHE A 137 -29.21 -6.34 -15.88
C PHE A 137 -27.86 -7.01 -16.03
N LEU A 138 -27.49 -7.81 -15.03
CA LEU A 138 -26.18 -8.46 -14.95
C LEU A 138 -26.36 -9.96 -14.73
N ARG A 139 -25.51 -10.76 -15.36
CA ARG A 139 -25.42 -12.20 -15.13
C ARG A 139 -23.99 -12.57 -14.84
N ILE A 140 -23.79 -13.24 -13.72
CA ILE A 140 -22.49 -13.67 -13.23
C ILE A 140 -22.49 -15.18 -13.17
N LYS A 141 -21.50 -15.79 -13.81
CA LYS A 141 -21.26 -17.23 -13.72
C LYS A 141 -20.11 -17.48 -12.76
N PHE A 142 -20.31 -18.41 -11.85
CA PHE A 142 -19.32 -18.86 -10.88
C PHE A 142 -18.99 -20.33 -11.13
N HIS A 143 -17.73 -20.67 -10.87
CA HIS A 143 -17.24 -22.04 -10.90
C HIS A 143 -16.58 -22.37 -9.56
N TYR A 144 -16.88 -23.55 -9.01
CA TYR A 144 -16.32 -24.05 -7.77
C TYR A 144 -15.22 -25.06 -8.06
N ASN A 145 -14.02 -24.76 -7.57
CA ASN A 145 -12.89 -25.70 -7.52
C ASN A 145 -12.58 -26.07 -6.05
N ASN A 146 -11.67 -25.33 -5.42
CA ASN A 146 -11.40 -25.31 -3.98
C ASN A 146 -12.20 -24.19 -3.29
N LYS A 147 -12.52 -23.11 -4.02
CA LYS A 147 -13.39 -22.02 -3.60
C LYS A 147 -14.25 -21.54 -4.78
N TRP A 148 -15.25 -20.71 -4.52
CA TRP A 148 -16.04 -20.09 -5.58
C TRP A 148 -15.21 -19.02 -6.30
N ASN A 149 -15.14 -19.10 -7.63
CA ASN A 149 -14.46 -18.12 -8.47
C ASN A 149 -15.41 -17.56 -9.53
N ILE A 150 -15.24 -16.29 -9.90
CA ILE A 150 -15.99 -15.68 -10.98
C ILE A 150 -15.45 -16.20 -12.32
N GLN A 151 -16.29 -16.89 -13.07
CA GLN A 151 -15.99 -17.36 -14.43
C GLN A 151 -16.25 -16.27 -15.48
N SER A 152 -17.35 -15.54 -15.34
CA SER A 152 -17.67 -14.42 -16.23
C SER A 152 -18.71 -13.48 -15.64
N ILE A 153 -18.63 -12.21 -16.01
CA ILE A 153 -19.63 -11.17 -15.73
C ILE A 153 -20.10 -10.62 -17.07
N LYS A 154 -21.41 -10.59 -17.30
CA LYS A 154 -21.98 -10.06 -18.56
C LYS A 154 -23.23 -9.24 -18.29
N ALA A 155 -23.38 -8.15 -19.02
CA ALA A 155 -24.66 -7.50 -19.16
C ALA A 155 -25.61 -8.41 -19.97
N ILE A 156 -26.88 -8.46 -19.60
CA ILE A 156 -27.91 -9.19 -20.34
C ILE A 156 -29.03 -8.25 -20.79
N SER A 157 -29.77 -8.65 -21.80
CA SER A 157 -30.95 -7.96 -22.28
C SER A 157 -32.22 -8.40 -21.54
N GLU A 158 -33.29 -7.60 -21.63
CA GLU A 158 -34.62 -7.99 -21.14
C GLU A 158 -35.08 -9.34 -21.73
N SER A 159 -34.81 -9.60 -23.01
CA SER A 159 -35.18 -10.86 -23.66
C SER A 159 -34.47 -12.10 -23.11
N GLU A 160 -33.41 -11.92 -22.31
CA GLU A 160 -32.69 -13.01 -21.65
C GLU A 160 -33.14 -13.23 -20.20
N ILE A 161 -34.15 -12.49 -19.74
CA ILE A 161 -34.77 -12.68 -18.42
C ILE A 161 -35.69 -13.91 -18.49
N PRO A 162 -35.48 -14.92 -17.63
CA PRO A 162 -36.36 -16.08 -17.54
C PRO A 162 -37.82 -15.69 -17.23
N ALA A 163 -38.78 -16.41 -17.81
CA ALA A 163 -40.21 -16.10 -17.69
C ALA A 163 -40.71 -16.08 -16.23
N ASP A 164 -40.17 -16.98 -15.39
CA ASP A 164 -40.45 -17.09 -13.96
C ASP A 164 -39.87 -15.93 -13.13
N HIS A 165 -38.92 -15.17 -13.68
CA HIS A 165 -38.38 -13.98 -13.02
C HIS A 165 -39.12 -12.68 -13.37
N ILE A 166 -39.91 -12.67 -14.45
CA ILE A 166 -40.51 -11.44 -15.02
C ILE A 166 -41.37 -10.67 -14.01
N GLU A 167 -42.15 -11.36 -13.19
CA GLU A 167 -42.97 -10.73 -12.16
C GLU A 167 -42.12 -10.02 -11.09
N SER A 168 -41.07 -10.68 -10.61
CA SER A 168 -40.13 -10.07 -9.66
C SER A 168 -39.37 -8.89 -10.27
N VAL A 169 -38.94 -9.01 -11.54
CA VAL A 169 -38.25 -7.93 -12.24
C VAL A 169 -39.15 -6.72 -12.45
N ASN A 170 -40.44 -6.91 -12.73
CA ASN A 170 -41.43 -5.83 -12.77
C ASN A 170 -41.46 -5.03 -11.46
N VAL A 171 -41.46 -5.72 -10.32
CA VAL A 171 -41.43 -5.08 -8.99
C VAL A 171 -40.11 -4.34 -8.79
N PHE A 172 -38.97 -4.96 -9.12
CA PHE A 172 -37.65 -4.34 -8.99
C PHE A 172 -37.49 -3.11 -9.88
N ALA A 173 -37.99 -3.16 -11.12
CA ALA A 173 -38.01 -2.05 -12.05
C ALA A 173 -38.78 -0.85 -11.47
N ASN A 174 -40.00 -1.08 -10.99
CA ASN A 174 -40.82 -0.02 -10.40
C ASN A 174 -40.15 0.62 -9.18
N GLN A 175 -39.60 -0.19 -8.28
CA GLN A 175 -38.83 0.32 -7.14
C GLN A 175 -37.60 1.13 -7.56
N TYR A 176 -36.87 0.64 -8.57
CA TYR A 176 -35.67 1.28 -9.08
C TYR A 176 -35.98 2.62 -9.74
N PHE A 177 -36.99 2.66 -10.61
CA PHE A 177 -37.37 3.85 -11.37
C PHE A 177 -38.08 4.92 -10.52
N ALA A 178 -38.74 4.52 -9.42
CA ALA A 178 -39.31 5.44 -8.45
C ALA A 178 -38.25 6.22 -7.63
N LYS A 179 -36.99 5.78 -7.62
CA LYS A 179 -35.92 6.45 -6.86
C LYS A 179 -35.76 7.92 -7.28
N LYS A 180 -35.60 8.80 -6.28
CA LYS A 180 -35.25 10.23 -6.48
C LYS A 180 -33.75 10.44 -6.67
N ARG A 181 -32.94 9.55 -6.09
CA ARG A 181 -31.48 9.51 -6.19
C ARG A 181 -31.08 8.11 -6.61
N TYR A 182 -30.14 8.00 -7.53
CA TYR A 182 -29.56 6.71 -7.90
C TYR A 182 -28.10 6.77 -7.58
N ASP A 183 -27.55 5.62 -7.24
CA ASP A 183 -26.13 5.44 -7.06
C ASP A 183 -25.46 5.89 -8.36
N THR A 184 -24.72 6.97 -8.23
CA THR A 184 -23.76 7.43 -9.23
C THR A 184 -22.44 7.07 -8.57
N PRO A 185 -21.49 6.41 -9.27
CA PRO A 185 -20.20 6.21 -8.64
C PRO A 185 -19.69 7.62 -8.39
N LYS A 186 -19.55 8.00 -7.12
CA LYS A 186 -18.52 8.98 -6.85
C LYS A 186 -17.28 8.22 -7.27
N LEU A 187 -16.71 8.57 -8.41
CA LEU A 187 -15.28 8.48 -8.54
C LEU A 187 -14.77 9.30 -7.35
N THR A 188 -14.51 8.64 -6.23
CA THR A 188 -13.46 9.08 -5.33
C THR A 188 -12.22 8.91 -6.19
N THR A 189 -11.95 9.90 -7.04
CA THR A 189 -10.67 10.01 -7.71
C THR A 189 -9.72 10.31 -6.57
N SER A 190 -9.13 9.27 -5.99
CA SER A 190 -7.89 9.43 -5.26
C SER A 190 -6.91 10.12 -6.20
N ASP A 191 -6.06 10.98 -5.65
CA ASP A 191 -4.95 11.56 -6.40
C ASP A 191 -4.04 10.44 -6.91
N PHE A 192 -3.88 9.38 -6.11
CA PHE A 192 -3.23 8.11 -6.45
C PHE A 192 -3.56 7.03 -5.42
N ASP A 193 -3.27 5.77 -5.77
CA ASP A 193 -3.44 4.60 -4.92
C ASP A 193 -2.11 4.15 -4.30
N LEU A 194 -2.07 4.06 -2.97
CA LEU A 194 -0.90 3.73 -2.17
C LEU A 194 -1.03 2.35 -1.51
N ALA A 195 -0.11 1.45 -1.84
CA ALA A 195 0.13 0.22 -1.09
C ALA A 195 1.07 0.47 0.09
N ILE A 196 0.68 0.05 1.29
CA ILE A 196 1.53 0.04 2.49
C ILE A 196 1.87 -1.41 2.83
N LEU A 197 3.09 -1.85 2.53
CA LEU A 197 3.53 -3.21 2.78
C LEU A 197 3.85 -3.41 4.26
N VAL A 198 3.13 -4.30 4.93
CA VAL A 198 3.32 -4.66 6.33
C VAL A 198 3.40 -6.18 6.45
N ASN A 199 4.36 -6.67 7.22
CA ASN A 199 4.40 -8.07 7.62
C ASN A 199 3.83 -8.22 9.05
N PRO A 200 2.67 -8.88 9.21
CA PRO A 200 2.05 -9.07 10.53
C PRO A 200 2.92 -9.86 11.52
N ASN A 201 3.89 -10.64 11.01
CA ASN A 201 4.78 -11.48 11.80
C ASN A 201 6.18 -10.88 11.95
N ASP A 202 6.38 -9.62 11.58
CA ASP A 202 7.64 -8.92 11.79
C ASP A 202 7.93 -8.81 13.30
N PRO A 203 9.06 -9.35 13.80
CA PRO A 203 9.40 -9.25 15.21
C PRO A 203 9.71 -7.81 15.66
N ALA A 204 10.11 -6.94 14.73
CA ALA A 204 10.51 -5.56 14.99
C ALA A 204 9.94 -4.62 13.92
N PRO A 205 8.60 -4.47 13.86
CA PRO A 205 7.97 -3.67 12.82
C PRO A 205 8.43 -2.21 12.95
N PRO A 206 8.73 -1.54 11.84
CA PRO A 206 9.24 -0.17 11.83
C PRO A 206 8.14 0.85 12.16
N SER A 207 6.86 0.44 12.12
CA SER A 207 5.73 1.26 12.56
C SER A 207 4.70 0.45 13.32
N ASN A 208 4.26 0.97 14.45
CA ASN A 208 3.20 0.40 15.25
C ASN A 208 1.81 0.56 14.61
N PRO A 209 0.80 -0.24 15.01
CA PRO A 209 -0.53 -0.18 14.41
C PRO A 209 -1.22 1.18 14.49
N LYS A 210 -0.92 1.99 15.52
CA LYS A 210 -1.49 3.35 15.64
C LYS A 210 -0.89 4.29 14.61
N ALA A 211 0.42 4.20 14.34
CA ALA A 211 1.09 4.96 13.30
C ALA A 211 0.55 4.62 11.90
N LEU A 212 0.36 3.33 11.61
CA LEU A 212 -0.22 2.88 10.34
C LEU A 212 -1.64 3.41 10.14
N LYS A 213 -2.48 3.33 11.18
CA LYS A 213 -3.82 3.91 11.14
C LYS A 213 -3.78 5.42 10.91
N LYS A 214 -2.89 6.13 11.62
CA LYS A 214 -2.72 7.58 11.50
C LYS A 214 -2.27 7.99 10.09
N LEU A 215 -1.36 7.23 9.49
CA LEU A 215 -0.92 7.41 8.11
C LEU A 215 -2.09 7.29 7.12
N ILE A 216 -2.93 6.25 7.27
CA ILE A 216 -4.13 6.05 6.43
C ILE A 216 -5.12 7.20 6.62
N ASP A 217 -5.42 7.59 7.86
CA ASP A 217 -6.33 8.71 8.16
C ASP A 217 -5.85 10.03 7.52
N ILE A 218 -4.52 10.25 7.45
CA ILE A 218 -3.93 11.44 6.82
C ILE A 218 -3.93 11.30 5.29
N ALA A 219 -3.65 10.11 4.75
CA ALA A 219 -3.75 9.82 3.32
C ALA A 219 -5.17 10.11 2.80
N GLU A 220 -6.21 9.64 3.51
CA GLU A 220 -7.61 9.92 3.16
C GLU A 220 -7.92 11.43 3.14
N LYS A 221 -7.42 12.19 4.14
CA LYS A 221 -7.56 13.66 4.17
C LYS A 221 -6.84 14.36 3.02
N MET A 222 -5.76 13.76 2.53
CA MET A 222 -5.00 14.20 1.36
C MET A 222 -5.58 13.67 0.04
N ASN A 223 -6.77 13.05 0.06
CA ASN A 223 -7.40 12.44 -1.11
C ASN A 223 -6.55 11.32 -1.75
N ILE A 224 -5.81 10.56 -0.94
CA ILE A 224 -5.01 9.40 -1.36
C ILE A 224 -5.73 8.14 -0.87
N TYR A 225 -5.92 7.15 -1.74
CA TYR A 225 -6.42 5.85 -1.30
C TYR A 225 -5.23 5.03 -0.79
N ALA A 226 -5.24 4.67 0.49
CA ALA A 226 -4.15 3.89 1.09
C ALA A 226 -4.68 2.54 1.59
N GLU A 227 -4.01 1.46 1.22
CA GLU A 227 -4.34 0.10 1.64
C GLU A 227 -3.12 -0.59 2.25
N ILE A 228 -3.31 -1.31 3.36
CA ILE A 228 -2.29 -2.21 3.89
C ILE A 228 -2.30 -3.50 3.08
N ILE A 229 -1.14 -3.89 2.57
CA ILE A 229 -0.94 -5.15 1.86
C ILE A 229 0.11 -6.01 2.58
N GLU A 230 0.02 -7.32 2.44
CA GLU A 230 0.93 -8.28 3.07
C GLU A 230 1.87 -8.91 2.04
N PRO A 231 2.93 -9.65 2.47
CA PRO A 231 3.85 -10.32 1.55
C PRO A 231 3.16 -11.24 0.51
N LYS A 232 2.01 -11.83 0.86
CA LYS A 232 1.19 -12.67 -0.05
C LYS A 232 0.56 -11.88 -1.22
N ASP A 233 0.44 -10.57 -1.08
CA ASP A 233 -0.24 -9.68 -2.03
C ASP A 233 0.68 -9.13 -3.12
N LEU A 234 1.89 -9.67 -3.30
CA LEU A 234 2.85 -9.20 -4.31
C LEU A 234 2.24 -9.10 -5.71
N SER A 235 1.33 -10.01 -6.05
CA SER A 235 0.63 -10.00 -7.34
C SER A 235 -0.32 -8.82 -7.53
N ARG A 236 -0.83 -8.22 -6.44
CA ARG A 236 -1.75 -7.07 -6.43
C ARG A 236 -1.03 -5.73 -6.51
N LEU A 237 0.29 -5.69 -6.29
CA LEU A 237 1.09 -4.46 -6.30
C LEU A 237 0.89 -3.62 -7.58
N SER A 238 0.69 -4.27 -8.73
CA SER A 238 0.48 -3.65 -10.05
C SER A 238 -0.88 -2.94 -10.22
N SER A 239 -1.67 -2.87 -9.16
CA SER A 239 -2.92 -2.10 -9.08
C SER A 239 -2.75 -0.79 -8.34
N PHE A 240 -1.57 -0.51 -7.78
CA PHE A 240 -1.26 0.70 -7.04
C PHE A 240 -0.29 1.58 -7.84
N ASP A 241 -0.31 2.88 -7.57
CA ASP A 241 0.60 3.86 -8.15
C ASP A 241 1.86 4.03 -7.29
N ALA A 242 1.74 3.76 -5.99
CA ALA A 242 2.81 3.96 -5.02
C ALA A 242 2.95 2.77 -4.04
N LEU A 243 4.17 2.56 -3.56
CA LEU A 243 4.52 1.57 -2.53
C LEU A 243 5.26 2.25 -1.38
N PHE A 244 4.78 2.05 -0.16
CA PHE A 244 5.48 2.34 1.08
C PHE A 244 5.74 1.07 1.88
N ILE A 245 7.01 0.76 2.13
CA ILE A 245 7.44 -0.45 2.85
C ILE A 245 7.51 -0.11 4.34
N ARG A 246 6.75 -0.83 5.18
CA ARG A 246 6.79 -0.75 6.65
C ARG A 246 6.94 -2.15 7.26
N GLN A 247 7.95 -2.86 6.81
CA GLN A 247 8.48 -4.07 7.44
C GLN A 247 10.01 -4.05 7.37
N SER A 248 10.65 -4.88 8.18
CA SER A 248 12.07 -5.17 8.16
C SER A 248 12.58 -5.41 6.74
N THR A 249 13.62 -4.69 6.34
CA THR A 249 14.22 -4.78 4.99
C THR A 249 15.49 -5.63 5.02
N GLU A 250 15.58 -6.60 4.11
CA GLU A 250 16.77 -7.43 3.91
C GLU A 250 16.90 -7.78 2.42
N VAL A 251 18.13 -7.98 1.95
CA VAL A 251 18.41 -8.26 0.53
C VAL A 251 17.69 -9.53 0.04
N ASN A 252 17.47 -10.50 0.92
CA ASN A 252 16.91 -11.81 0.58
C ASN A 252 15.45 -11.99 1.04
N ASN A 253 14.76 -10.93 1.47
CA ASN A 253 13.39 -11.02 1.94
C ASN A 253 12.36 -10.41 0.96
N GLU A 254 11.09 -10.53 1.33
CA GLU A 254 9.96 -10.10 0.51
C GLU A 254 9.94 -8.58 0.30
N ALA A 255 10.40 -7.78 1.26
CA ALA A 255 10.44 -6.32 1.13
C ALA A 255 11.30 -5.90 -0.09
N TYR A 256 12.46 -6.53 -0.27
CA TYR A 256 13.32 -6.28 -1.43
C TYR A 256 12.64 -6.73 -2.74
N ALA A 257 11.93 -7.86 -2.74
CA ALA A 257 11.18 -8.32 -3.91
C ALA A 257 10.06 -7.33 -4.32
N PHE A 258 9.34 -6.78 -3.35
CA PHE A 258 8.34 -5.73 -3.57
C PHE A 258 8.97 -4.45 -4.12
N ALA A 259 10.06 -3.97 -3.51
CA ALA A 259 10.76 -2.79 -3.97
C ALA A 259 11.24 -2.94 -5.43
N ARG A 260 11.81 -4.10 -5.79
CA ARG A 260 12.28 -4.39 -7.14
C ARG A 260 11.14 -4.45 -8.15
N LYS A 261 10.02 -5.10 -7.80
CA LYS A 261 8.83 -5.16 -8.66
C LYS A 261 8.24 -3.77 -8.89
N ALA A 262 8.06 -2.99 -7.82
CA ALA A 262 7.54 -1.63 -7.91
C ALA A 262 8.44 -0.72 -8.76
N GLN A 263 9.78 -0.83 -8.61
CA GLN A 263 10.72 -0.12 -9.46
C GLN A 263 10.61 -0.51 -10.94
N GLN A 264 10.46 -1.81 -11.25
CA GLN A 264 10.28 -2.29 -12.63
C GLN A 264 8.97 -1.81 -13.26
N GLU A 265 7.92 -1.70 -12.45
CA GLU A 265 6.58 -1.25 -12.87
C GLU A 265 6.42 0.26 -12.87
N GLY A 266 7.43 1.01 -12.39
CA GLY A 266 7.46 2.47 -12.41
C GLY A 266 6.61 3.14 -11.32
N LEU A 267 6.34 2.44 -10.22
CA LEU A 267 5.62 3.01 -9.07
C LEU A 267 6.48 4.06 -8.35
N ALA A 268 5.82 4.99 -7.67
CA ALA A 268 6.47 5.82 -6.65
C ALA A 268 6.80 4.96 -5.42
N ILE A 269 8.09 4.86 -5.05
CA ILE A 269 8.52 3.91 -4.01
C ILE A 269 9.25 4.57 -2.84
N ILE A 270 8.97 4.06 -1.66
CA ILE A 270 9.79 4.15 -0.45
C ILE A 270 9.77 2.74 0.18
N ASP A 271 10.86 2.01 0.32
CA ASP A 271 12.26 2.37 0.02
C ASP A 271 12.71 1.92 -1.37
N TYR A 272 13.73 2.58 -1.90
CA TYR A 272 14.34 2.18 -3.16
C TYR A 272 15.16 0.89 -2.98
N PRO A 273 15.16 -0.05 -3.94
CA PRO A 273 15.96 -1.27 -3.84
C PRO A 273 17.45 -1.01 -3.62
N GLU A 274 17.99 0.04 -4.24
CA GLU A 274 19.38 0.43 -4.06
C GLU A 274 19.66 0.92 -2.64
N ALA A 275 18.71 1.63 -2.01
CA ALA A 275 18.83 2.06 -0.63
C ALA A 275 18.86 0.85 0.32
N ILE A 276 17.96 -0.12 0.12
CA ILE A 276 17.95 -1.39 0.89
C ILE A 276 19.31 -2.10 0.77
N LEU A 277 19.83 -2.28 -0.44
CA LEU A 277 21.13 -2.95 -0.65
C LEU A 277 22.29 -2.25 0.06
N LYS A 278 22.32 -0.91 0.02
CA LYS A 278 23.41 -0.12 0.62
C LYS A 278 23.32 -0.07 2.14
N CYS A 279 22.12 0.09 2.71
CA CYS A 279 21.90 0.21 4.14
C CYS A 279 22.02 -1.14 4.86
N CYS A 280 21.48 -2.23 4.29
CA CYS A 280 21.61 -3.57 4.89
C CYS A 280 23.06 -4.08 4.88
N ASN A 281 23.91 -3.59 3.96
CA ASN A 281 25.31 -3.99 3.85
C ASN A 281 26.21 -3.08 4.70
N LYS A 282 26.51 -3.52 5.92
CA LYS A 282 27.36 -2.73 6.83
C LYS A 282 28.79 -2.54 6.34
N VAL A 283 29.30 -3.46 5.51
CA VAL A 283 30.66 -3.36 4.94
C VAL A 283 30.70 -2.19 3.97
N TYR A 284 29.74 -2.16 3.03
CA TYR A 284 29.58 -1.05 2.10
C TYR A 284 29.34 0.27 2.83
N MET A 285 28.49 0.29 3.86
CA MET A 285 28.25 1.50 4.65
C MET A 285 29.52 2.03 5.31
N ALA A 286 30.34 1.16 5.91
CA ALA A 286 31.61 1.54 6.52
C ALA A 286 32.59 2.13 5.48
N GLU A 287 32.71 1.50 4.31
CA GLU A 287 33.53 2.01 3.20
C GLU A 287 33.02 3.36 2.69
N ALA A 288 31.71 3.51 2.49
CA ALA A 288 31.08 4.72 1.99
C ALA A 288 31.30 5.91 2.94
N LEU A 289 31.10 5.70 4.25
CA LEU A 289 31.35 6.72 5.28
C LEU A 289 32.82 7.13 5.32
N ASN A 290 33.73 6.17 5.27
CA ASN A 290 35.17 6.43 5.28
C ASN A 290 35.63 7.20 4.03
N ASN A 291 35.18 6.79 2.84
CA ASN A 291 35.49 7.46 1.57
C ASN A 291 34.95 8.89 1.51
N ALA A 292 33.81 9.15 2.17
CA ALA A 292 33.23 10.48 2.28
C ALA A 292 33.83 11.32 3.42
N HIS A 293 34.83 10.80 4.15
CA HIS A 293 35.42 11.42 5.34
C HIS A 293 34.37 11.82 6.39
N ILE A 294 33.32 11.01 6.55
CA ILE A 294 32.32 11.16 7.60
C ILE A 294 32.81 10.44 8.83
N ALA A 295 32.83 11.14 9.98
CA ALA A 295 33.26 10.55 11.23
C ALA A 295 32.34 9.39 11.64
N THR A 296 32.95 8.25 11.94
CA THR A 296 32.35 7.02 12.45
C THR A 296 33.33 6.44 13.47
N PRO A 297 32.91 5.63 14.46
CA PRO A 297 33.84 4.88 15.28
C PRO A 297 34.81 4.09 14.40
N LYS A 298 36.06 3.89 14.86
CA LYS A 298 37.05 3.14 14.06
C LYS A 298 36.51 1.78 13.71
N THR A 299 36.41 1.50 12.41
CA THR A 299 35.71 0.33 11.88
C THR A 299 36.64 -0.41 10.93
N ILE A 300 36.85 -1.70 11.17
CA ILE A 300 37.70 -2.58 10.36
C ILE A 300 36.89 -3.80 9.93
N ILE A 301 37.00 -4.14 8.64
CA ILE A 301 36.46 -5.38 8.09
C ILE A 301 37.39 -6.52 8.49
N VAL A 302 36.86 -7.50 9.21
CA VAL A 302 37.62 -8.65 9.70
C VAL A 302 37.38 -9.85 8.80
N HIS A 303 38.46 -10.52 8.42
CA HIS A 303 38.52 -11.77 7.68
C HIS A 303 39.54 -12.70 8.36
N LYS A 304 39.62 -13.95 7.89
CA LYS A 304 40.44 -15.00 8.55
C LYS A 304 41.91 -14.61 8.67
N GLU A 305 42.44 -13.91 7.67
CA GLU A 305 43.86 -13.56 7.57
C GLU A 305 44.24 -12.32 8.39
N ASN A 306 43.35 -11.33 8.54
CA ASN A 306 43.69 -10.09 9.24
C ASN A 306 43.27 -10.04 10.73
N ARG A 307 42.47 -11.01 11.21
CA ARG A 307 41.84 -10.96 12.54
C ARG A 307 42.79 -10.69 13.72
N ALA A 308 44.07 -11.08 13.61
CA ALA A 308 45.07 -10.86 14.63
C ALA A 308 45.51 -9.39 14.76
N LEU A 309 45.46 -8.62 13.67
CA LEU A 309 45.92 -7.22 13.61
C LEU A 309 44.81 -6.21 13.94
N VAL A 310 43.56 -6.65 13.95
CA VAL A 310 42.38 -5.77 14.12
C VAL A 310 42.36 -5.12 15.51
N LEU A 311 42.74 -5.85 16.57
CA LEU A 311 42.72 -5.33 17.93
C LEU A 311 43.69 -4.16 18.14
N GLU A 312 44.82 -4.15 17.43
CA GLU A 312 45.80 -3.05 17.49
C GLU A 312 45.24 -1.75 16.88
N GLN A 313 44.29 -1.88 15.94
CA GLN A 313 43.70 -0.74 15.24
C GLN A 313 42.42 -0.23 15.92
N VAL A 314 41.54 -1.14 16.35
CA VAL A 314 40.22 -0.84 16.91
C VAL A 314 40.26 -0.64 18.43
N GLY A 315 41.16 -1.34 19.13
CA GLY A 315 41.22 -1.34 20.59
C GLY A 315 40.11 -2.15 21.27
N LEU A 316 40.11 -2.17 22.60
CA LEU A 316 39.10 -2.82 23.44
C LEU A 316 38.49 -1.81 24.43
N PRO A 317 37.20 -1.95 24.78
CA PRO A 317 36.26 -2.93 24.23
C PRO A 317 35.89 -2.61 22.76
N CYS A 318 35.55 -3.64 21.99
CA CYS A 318 35.10 -3.48 20.60
C CYS A 318 33.74 -4.17 20.38
N VAL A 319 33.01 -3.70 19.38
CA VAL A 319 31.73 -4.22 18.93
C VAL A 319 31.94 -5.01 17.64
N LEU A 320 31.52 -6.27 17.63
CA LEU A 320 31.55 -7.17 16.49
C LEU A 320 30.15 -7.25 15.88
N LYS A 321 30.02 -7.02 14.57
CA LYS A 321 28.75 -7.06 13.84
C LYS A 321 28.86 -7.99 12.63
N ALA A 322 27.84 -8.81 12.40
CA ALA A 322 27.70 -9.53 11.13
C ALA A 322 27.36 -8.55 9.99
N PRO A 323 27.76 -8.84 8.73
CA PRO A 323 27.53 -7.95 7.58
C PRO A 323 26.05 -7.64 7.36
N ASP A 324 25.20 -8.68 7.42
CA ASP A 324 23.80 -8.61 7.01
C ASP A 324 22.82 -8.64 8.20
N SER A 325 23.29 -8.52 9.44
CA SER A 325 22.39 -8.59 10.61
C SER A 325 21.51 -7.35 10.79
N THR A 326 20.21 -7.51 10.85
CA THR A 326 19.27 -6.44 11.22
C THR A 326 19.03 -6.45 12.75
N PHE A 327 18.58 -5.32 13.31
CA PHE A 327 18.03 -5.20 14.69
C PHE A 327 18.90 -5.72 15.85
N SER A 328 20.22 -5.50 15.80
CA SER A 328 21.15 -5.86 16.89
C SER A 328 21.30 -7.35 17.22
N PHE A 329 20.60 -8.27 16.54
CA PHE A 329 20.69 -9.72 16.77
C PHE A 329 22.09 -10.31 16.49
N GLY A 330 22.84 -9.70 15.58
CA GLY A 330 24.21 -10.10 15.23
C GLY A 330 25.29 -9.19 15.79
N VAL A 331 25.03 -8.46 16.88
CA VAL A 331 25.94 -7.48 17.47
C VAL A 331 26.43 -7.97 18.83
N LYS A 332 27.73 -8.26 18.94
CA LYS A 332 28.36 -8.75 20.18
C LYS A 332 29.44 -7.78 20.65
N LYS A 333 29.67 -7.66 21.96
CA LYS A 333 30.72 -6.81 22.53
C LYS A 333 31.82 -7.66 23.16
N ALA A 334 33.05 -7.46 22.71
CA ALA A 334 34.24 -8.06 23.30
C ALA A 334 34.93 -7.05 24.21
N LYS A 335 35.20 -7.44 25.46
CA LYS A 335 35.92 -6.63 26.46
C LYS A 335 37.39 -7.06 26.59
N THR A 336 37.69 -8.32 26.30
CA THR A 336 39.04 -8.88 26.37
C THR A 336 39.48 -9.45 25.02
N ALA A 337 40.79 -9.65 24.85
CA ALA A 337 41.34 -10.27 23.65
C ALA A 337 40.88 -11.74 23.49
N GLU A 338 40.69 -12.46 24.59
CA GLU A 338 40.16 -13.83 24.60
C GLU A 338 38.71 -13.89 24.13
N GLU A 339 37.87 -12.98 24.63
CA GLU A 339 36.48 -12.82 24.18
C GLU A 339 36.44 -12.48 22.68
N TYR A 340 37.26 -11.52 22.24
CA TYR A 340 37.37 -11.15 20.83
C TYR A 340 37.72 -12.36 19.95
N ASN A 341 38.77 -13.10 20.30
CA ASN A 341 39.22 -14.24 19.49
C ASN A 341 38.16 -15.35 19.40
N THR A 342 37.44 -15.59 20.50
CA THR A 342 36.33 -16.55 20.55
C THR A 342 35.20 -16.10 19.64
N LEU A 343 34.70 -14.87 19.83
CA LEU A 343 33.57 -14.34 19.09
C LEU A 343 33.85 -14.22 17.58
N VAL A 344 35.02 -13.72 17.21
CA VAL A 344 35.43 -13.64 15.79
C VAL A 344 35.54 -15.02 15.17
N SER A 345 36.09 -16.01 15.90
CA SER A 345 36.20 -17.38 15.38
C SER A 345 34.84 -18.04 15.21
N GLU A 346 33.85 -17.72 16.05
CA GLU A 346 32.48 -18.20 15.89
C GLU A 346 31.79 -17.53 14.68
N MET A 347 31.82 -16.21 14.61
CA MET A 347 31.13 -15.47 13.54
C MET A 347 31.74 -15.75 12.16
N LEU A 348 33.06 -15.95 12.06
CA LEU A 348 33.73 -16.32 10.81
C LEU A 348 33.51 -17.77 10.35
N LYS A 349 32.78 -18.59 11.13
CA LYS A 349 32.26 -19.89 10.66
C LYS A 349 30.99 -19.73 9.83
N GLU A 350 30.21 -18.68 10.11
CA GLU A 350 28.92 -18.41 9.48
C GLU A 350 29.03 -17.38 8.35
N SER A 351 30.04 -16.50 8.39
CA SER A 351 30.30 -15.50 7.35
C SER A 351 31.78 -15.38 7.01
N ASP A 352 32.12 -15.07 5.77
CA ASP A 352 33.52 -14.84 5.38
C ASP A 352 34.07 -13.49 5.87
N LEU A 353 33.18 -12.53 6.16
CA LEU A 353 33.51 -11.18 6.61
C LEU A 353 32.68 -10.82 7.85
N ILE A 354 33.26 -10.07 8.77
CA ILE A 354 32.54 -9.39 9.85
C ILE A 354 33.07 -7.98 10.03
N ILE A 355 32.42 -7.18 10.87
CA ILE A 355 32.87 -5.83 11.18
C ILE A 355 33.27 -5.75 12.65
N ALA A 356 34.48 -5.24 12.92
CA ALA A 356 34.92 -4.83 14.24
C ALA A 356 34.93 -3.32 14.33
N GLN A 357 34.25 -2.78 15.34
CA GLN A 357 34.05 -1.35 15.53
C GLN A 357 34.45 -0.94 16.95
N GLU A 358 35.09 0.21 17.10
CA GLU A 358 35.44 0.79 18.40
C GLU A 358 34.18 1.01 19.23
N PHE A 359 34.22 0.63 20.52
CA PHE A 359 33.10 0.91 21.41
C PHE A 359 33.18 2.35 21.90
N CYS A 360 32.27 3.18 21.41
CA CYS A 360 32.11 4.56 21.84
C CYS A 360 30.91 4.69 22.80
N PRO A 361 31.13 4.88 24.12
CA PRO A 361 30.05 5.09 25.06
C PRO A 361 29.33 6.42 24.79
N SER A 362 28.01 6.42 24.95
CA SER A 362 27.17 7.62 24.89
C SER A 362 25.97 7.43 25.81
N ASP A 363 25.50 8.51 26.43
CA ASP A 363 24.30 8.49 27.26
C ASP A 363 23.02 8.34 26.43
N TYR A 364 23.07 8.81 25.19
CA TYR A 364 21.98 8.71 24.21
C TYR A 364 22.51 8.75 22.78
N ASP A 365 21.70 8.26 21.85
CA ASP A 365 21.96 8.33 20.41
C ASP A 365 20.91 9.23 19.76
N TRP A 366 21.36 10.14 18.90
CA TRP A 366 20.45 10.88 18.04
C TRP A 366 20.02 10.00 16.90
N ARG A 367 18.72 9.99 16.59
CA ARG A 367 18.20 9.52 15.30
C ARG A 367 17.59 10.70 14.57
N ILE A 368 18.11 10.98 13.38
CA ILE A 368 17.58 12.01 12.52
C ILE A 368 16.85 11.34 11.35
N GLY A 369 15.54 11.52 11.31
CA GLY A 369 14.72 11.08 10.18
C GLY A 369 14.89 12.04 9.01
N ILE A 370 15.29 11.52 7.86
CA ILE A 370 15.52 12.27 6.62
C ILE A 370 14.66 11.66 5.53
N ILE A 371 13.98 12.51 4.77
CA ILE A 371 13.30 12.12 3.54
C ILE A 371 13.76 13.03 2.40
N ASP A 372 14.31 12.44 1.35
CA ASP A 372 14.84 13.15 0.17
C ASP A 372 15.74 14.36 0.54
N ASP A 373 16.79 14.11 1.33
CA ASP A 373 17.76 15.09 1.86
C ASP A 373 17.21 16.10 2.87
N VAL A 374 15.93 16.03 3.24
CA VAL A 374 15.30 16.94 4.20
C VAL A 374 15.04 16.24 5.54
N PRO A 375 15.67 16.70 6.65
CA PRO A 375 15.31 16.25 7.99
C PRO A 375 13.86 16.60 8.31
N PHE A 376 13.12 15.65 8.89
CA PHE A 376 11.68 15.83 9.20
C PHE A 376 11.24 15.31 10.56
N TYR A 377 12.11 14.58 11.28
CA TYR A 377 11.99 14.37 12.73
C TYR A 377 13.37 14.20 13.37
N ALA A 378 13.45 14.38 14.69
CA ALA A 378 14.65 14.10 15.46
C ALA A 378 14.28 13.50 16.82
N CYS A 379 14.96 12.43 17.20
CA CYS A 379 14.76 11.76 18.48
C CYS A 379 16.09 11.52 19.18
N LYS A 380 16.08 11.56 20.52
CA LYS A 380 17.14 10.98 21.35
C LYS A 380 16.64 9.65 21.88
N TYR A 381 17.38 8.58 21.63
CA TYR A 381 17.15 7.29 22.27
C TYR A 381 18.16 7.09 23.39
N TYR A 382 17.67 6.86 24.59
CA TYR A 382 18.51 6.53 25.73
C TYR A 382 18.83 5.03 25.72
N MET A 383 19.92 4.64 26.36
CA MET A 383 20.29 3.23 26.49
C MET A 383 19.33 2.52 27.46
N ALA A 384 18.95 1.26 27.17
CA ALA A 384 18.13 0.47 28.10
C ALA A 384 18.84 0.30 29.45
N LYS A 385 18.09 0.23 30.55
CA LYS A 385 18.64 0.32 31.91
C LYS A 385 19.66 -0.79 32.20
N GLY A 386 20.94 -0.42 32.35
CA GLY A 386 22.05 -1.36 32.59
C GLY A 386 22.55 -2.08 31.34
N HIS A 387 22.07 -1.69 30.15
CA HIS A 387 22.44 -2.24 28.85
C HIS A 387 23.15 -1.18 28.01
N TRP A 388 24.03 -1.60 27.09
CA TRP A 388 24.81 -0.70 26.24
C TRP A 388 24.21 -0.52 24.83
N GLN A 389 23.08 -1.18 24.57
CA GLN A 389 22.27 -1.06 23.36
C GLN A 389 20.91 -0.46 23.72
N ILE A 390 20.26 0.16 22.74
CA ILE A 390 18.91 0.74 22.86
C ILE A 390 17.85 -0.37 23.09
N TYR A 391 18.08 -1.57 22.52
CA TYR A 391 17.24 -2.76 22.70
C TYR A 391 17.94 -3.81 23.57
N ASN A 392 17.21 -4.39 24.53
CA ASN A 392 17.60 -5.54 25.33
C ASN A 392 16.59 -6.69 25.13
N TRP A 393 16.73 -7.42 24.02
CA TRP A 393 15.87 -8.55 23.67
C TRP A 393 15.86 -9.70 24.70
N ASN A 394 16.81 -9.71 25.64
CA ASN A 394 16.94 -10.73 26.69
C ASN A 394 16.25 -10.33 28.02
N ALA A 395 15.57 -9.18 28.09
CA ALA A 395 14.87 -8.76 29.30
C ALA A 395 13.52 -9.51 29.45
N ASP A 396 13.30 -10.11 30.63
CA ASP A 396 12.07 -10.83 31.00
C ASP A 396 10.81 -9.95 31.02
N LYS A 397 10.97 -8.61 31.08
CA LYS A 397 9.87 -7.64 31.10
C LYS A 397 9.93 -6.75 29.87
N LYS A 398 8.80 -6.64 29.16
CA LYS A 398 8.66 -5.83 27.94
C LYS A 398 9.03 -4.35 28.12
N ASN A 399 8.84 -3.78 29.31
CA ASN A 399 9.21 -2.39 29.62
C ASN A 399 10.71 -2.18 29.91
N ASP A 400 11.50 -3.24 30.06
CA ASP A 400 12.95 -3.18 30.23
C ASP A 400 13.69 -3.54 28.91
N GLN A 401 12.94 -3.76 27.82
CA GLN A 401 13.48 -4.10 26.49
C GLN A 401 13.91 -2.86 25.69
N ASP A 402 13.27 -1.70 25.90
CA ASP A 402 13.52 -0.48 25.12
C ASP A 402 13.95 0.67 26.05
N GLY A 403 14.93 1.47 25.64
CA GLY A 403 15.24 2.73 26.32
C GLY A 403 14.17 3.81 26.06
N ASP A 404 14.05 4.79 26.97
CA ASP A 404 13.18 5.96 26.75
C ASP A 404 13.59 6.73 25.48
N ALA A 405 12.64 7.44 24.87
CA ALA A 405 12.89 8.25 23.67
C ALA A 405 12.26 9.64 23.79
N ASP A 406 13.05 10.68 23.51
CA ASP A 406 12.59 12.07 23.46
C ASP A 406 12.56 12.57 22.01
N CYS A 407 11.37 12.91 21.52
CA CYS A 407 11.20 13.61 20.23
C CYS A 407 11.39 15.11 20.42
N LEU A 408 12.25 15.71 19.60
CA LEU A 408 12.65 17.11 19.71
C LEU A 408 12.45 17.85 18.37
N PRO A 409 12.21 19.17 18.40
CA PRO A 409 12.28 19.98 17.21
C PRO A 409 13.68 19.90 16.58
N ILE A 410 13.75 19.99 15.26
CA ILE A 410 15.00 19.86 14.50
C ILE A 410 15.91 21.05 14.81
N GLU A 411 15.30 22.18 15.12
CA GLU A 411 15.94 23.44 15.48
C GLU A 411 16.77 23.34 16.77
N ASP A 412 16.38 22.44 17.69
CA ASP A 412 17.08 22.20 18.95
C ASP A 412 18.20 21.17 18.81
N VAL A 413 18.29 20.48 17.68
CA VAL A 413 19.38 19.54 17.40
C VAL A 413 20.65 20.31 17.07
N PRO A 414 21.82 19.93 17.63
CA PRO A 414 23.09 20.56 17.27
C PRO A 414 23.31 20.58 15.75
N LYS A 415 23.64 21.75 15.20
CA LYS A 415 23.84 21.92 13.74
C LYS A 415 24.86 20.95 13.15
N THR A 416 25.87 20.57 13.93
CA THR A 416 26.89 19.58 13.54
C THR A 416 26.30 18.19 13.33
N VAL A 417 25.34 17.78 14.16
CA VAL A 417 24.60 16.50 14.04
C VAL A 417 23.71 16.53 12.80
N ILE A 418 22.90 17.57 12.60
CA ILE A 418 22.04 17.71 11.41
C ILE A 418 22.86 17.70 10.11
N THR A 419 23.96 18.46 10.07
CA THR A 419 24.84 18.51 8.90
C THR A 419 25.44 17.14 8.58
N MET A 420 25.85 16.39 9.63
CA MET A 420 26.36 15.03 9.47
C MET A 420 25.29 14.06 8.98
N ALA A 421 24.06 14.15 9.52
CA ALA A 421 22.95 13.32 9.10
C ALA A 421 22.63 13.52 7.60
N ILE A 422 22.50 14.77 7.15
CA ILE A 422 22.22 15.09 5.74
C ILE A 422 23.35 14.58 4.82
N LYS A 423 24.62 14.77 5.21
CA LYS A 423 25.75 14.26 4.42
C LYS A 423 25.72 12.74 4.30
N SER A 424 25.29 12.05 5.35
CA SER A 424 25.23 10.59 5.41
C SER A 424 24.10 10.04 4.54
N ALA A 425 22.90 10.63 4.62
CA ALA A 425 21.76 10.24 3.78
C ALA A 425 22.07 10.39 2.28
N LYS A 426 22.77 11.46 1.90
CA LYS A 426 23.18 11.70 0.50
C LYS A 426 24.04 10.60 -0.11
N LEU A 427 24.77 9.82 0.69
CA LEU A 427 25.54 8.67 0.20
C LEU A 427 24.64 7.52 -0.27
N MET A 428 23.45 7.40 0.34
CA MET A 428 22.51 6.32 0.06
C MET A 428 21.59 6.65 -1.12
N GLY A 429 21.27 7.94 -1.31
CA GLY A 429 20.48 8.44 -2.43
C GLY A 429 19.19 9.10 -1.96
N LYS A 430 18.20 9.17 -2.85
CA LYS A 430 16.84 9.57 -2.48
C LYS A 430 16.13 8.43 -1.75
N GLY A 431 15.30 8.76 -0.79
CA GLY A 431 14.63 7.76 0.05
C GLY A 431 14.25 8.30 1.42
N LEU A 432 13.81 7.39 2.27
CA LEU A 432 13.62 7.61 3.69
C LEU A 432 14.84 7.03 4.41
N TYR A 433 15.39 7.75 5.39
CA TYR A 433 16.52 7.28 6.17
C TYR A 433 16.41 7.70 7.63
N GLY A 434 16.84 6.82 8.55
CA GLY A 434 17.13 7.18 9.93
C GLY A 434 18.63 7.12 10.15
N ILE A 435 19.24 8.27 10.47
CA ILE A 435 20.68 8.35 10.71
C ILE A 435 20.94 8.35 12.21
N ASP A 436 21.63 7.31 12.69
CA ASP A 436 21.99 7.15 14.09
C ASP A 436 23.36 7.78 14.35
N ILE A 437 23.40 8.77 15.24
CA ILE A 437 24.58 9.60 15.51
C ILE A 437 24.85 9.64 17.02
N LYS A 438 26.07 9.25 17.40
CA LYS A 438 26.61 9.49 18.75
C LYS A 438 27.35 10.80 18.81
N VAL A 439 27.38 11.44 19.98
CA VAL A 439 28.24 12.59 20.23
C VAL A 439 29.21 12.21 21.34
N VAL A 440 30.49 12.07 21.00
CA VAL A 440 31.56 11.73 21.94
C VAL A 440 32.57 12.87 21.95
N ASP A 441 32.91 13.39 23.13
CA ASP A 441 33.80 14.55 23.29
C ASP A 441 33.40 15.73 22.39
N ASN A 442 32.09 15.98 22.30
CA ASN A 442 31.47 17.01 21.45
C ASN A 442 31.70 16.82 19.93
N LYS A 443 32.08 15.61 19.49
CA LYS A 443 32.22 15.25 18.08
C LYS A 443 31.11 14.27 17.67
N PRO A 444 30.28 14.63 16.68
CA PRO A 444 29.28 13.71 16.15
C PRO A 444 29.98 12.59 15.35
N MET A 445 29.47 11.37 15.47
CA MET A 445 29.91 10.20 14.72
C MET A 445 28.70 9.39 14.29
N VAL A 446 28.64 9.04 13.00
CA VAL A 446 27.59 8.16 12.45
C VAL A 446 27.85 6.74 12.90
N ILE A 447 26.80 6.07 13.37
CA ILE A 447 26.82 4.69 13.84
C ILE A 447 26.17 3.76 12.82
N GLU A 448 25.03 4.19 12.28
CA GLU A 448 24.20 3.39 11.38
C GLU A 448 23.33 4.31 10.51
N ILE A 449 22.98 3.81 9.33
CA ILE A 449 22.05 4.43 8.39
C ILE A 449 20.99 3.39 8.08
N ASN A 450 19.76 3.63 8.52
CA ASN A 450 18.63 2.73 8.33
C ASN A 450 17.79 3.21 7.14
N ASP A 451 17.55 2.38 6.13
CA ASP A 451 16.64 2.67 5.01
C ASP A 451 15.17 2.64 5.45
N ASN A 452 14.81 1.80 6.43
CA ASN A 452 13.44 1.73 6.91
C ASN A 452 13.34 2.08 8.41
N PRO A 453 13.58 3.35 8.79
CA PRO A 453 13.66 3.75 10.18
C PRO A 453 12.30 3.70 10.87
N ASN A 454 12.32 3.68 12.20
CA ASN A 454 11.12 3.75 13.03
C ASN A 454 10.31 5.02 12.75
N ILE A 455 8.99 4.84 12.65
CA ILE A 455 7.96 5.89 12.61
C ILE A 455 6.77 5.35 13.40
N ASP A 456 6.84 5.51 14.70
CA ASP A 456 5.93 5.04 15.72
C ASP A 456 5.10 6.19 16.28
N PHE A 457 3.82 5.92 16.48
CA PHE A 457 2.91 6.84 17.14
C PHE A 457 3.30 6.99 18.61
N GLY A 458 3.47 8.22 19.06
CA GLY A 458 3.93 8.59 20.40
C GLY A 458 5.44 8.62 20.55
N VAL A 459 6.23 8.37 19.49
CA VAL A 459 7.69 8.41 19.53
C VAL A 459 8.20 9.41 18.49
N GLU A 460 8.42 9.02 17.23
CA GLU A 460 8.98 9.93 16.21
C GLU A 460 7.98 10.99 15.74
N ASP A 461 6.67 10.76 15.93
CA ASP A 461 5.63 11.75 15.69
C ASP A 461 5.27 12.59 16.92
N ALA A 462 5.92 12.39 18.08
CA ALA A 462 5.46 13.00 19.33
C ALA A 462 5.53 14.54 19.32
N PHE A 463 6.51 15.12 18.62
CA PHE A 463 6.64 16.58 18.49
C PHE A 463 5.86 17.14 17.29
N TYR A 464 6.06 16.57 16.10
CA TYR A 464 5.51 17.11 14.84
C TYR A 464 4.13 16.55 14.47
N GLY A 465 3.67 15.48 15.11
CA GLY A 465 2.39 14.83 14.88
C GLY A 465 2.12 14.51 13.41
N ASP A 466 0.97 14.96 12.92
CA ASP A 466 0.47 14.73 11.56
C ASP A 466 1.47 15.17 10.46
N LEU A 467 2.37 16.11 10.75
CA LEU A 467 3.36 16.59 9.78
C LEU A 467 4.34 15.49 9.34
N VAL A 468 4.70 14.56 10.23
CA VAL A 468 5.61 13.43 9.91
C VAL A 468 5.04 12.60 8.77
N TYR A 469 3.78 12.17 8.91
CA TYR A 469 3.06 11.39 7.90
C TYR A 469 2.80 12.19 6.62
N THR A 470 2.44 13.47 6.76
CA THR A 470 2.19 14.38 5.62
C THR A 470 3.44 14.55 4.75
N LYS A 471 4.64 14.62 5.36
CA LYS A 471 5.91 14.70 4.63
C LYS A 471 6.19 13.44 3.81
N ILE A 472 5.93 12.27 4.36
CA ILE A 472 6.08 10.98 3.67
C ILE A 472 5.14 10.87 2.47
N LEU A 473 3.86 11.20 2.67
CA LEU A 473 2.86 11.15 1.60
C LEU A 473 3.15 12.16 0.49
N ASN A 474 3.62 13.37 0.83
CA ASN A 474 4.04 14.35 -0.17
C ASN A 474 5.27 13.90 -0.96
N ALA A 475 6.22 13.21 -0.34
CA ALA A 475 7.37 12.66 -1.06
C ALA A 475 6.93 11.61 -2.09
N LEU A 476 5.98 10.74 -1.75
CA LEU A 476 5.38 9.80 -2.71
C LEU A 476 4.63 10.52 -3.83
N LYS A 477 3.81 11.53 -3.48
CA LYS A 477 3.09 12.34 -4.47
C LYS A 477 4.04 13.02 -5.46
N THR A 478 5.13 13.60 -4.97
CA THR A 478 6.15 14.27 -5.80
C THR A 478 6.88 13.29 -6.74
N ARG A 479 6.93 11.99 -6.42
CA ARG A 479 7.53 10.97 -7.29
C ARG A 479 6.61 10.52 -8.44
N LEU A 480 5.32 10.82 -8.35
CA LEU A 480 4.33 10.54 -9.40
C LEU A 480 4.20 11.67 -10.43
N GLU A 481 4.56 12.89 -10.03
CA GLU A 481 4.69 14.07 -10.88
C GLU A 481 6.00 14.04 -11.70
#